data_AF-A0A7W1AYU8-F1
#
_entry.id   AF-A0A7W1AYU8-F1
#
_cell.length_a   1.000
_cell.length_b   1.000
_cell.length_c   1.000
_cell.angle_alpha   90.00
_cell.angle_beta   90.00
_cell.angle_gamma   90.00
#
_symmetry.space_group_name_H-M   'P 1'
#
loop_
_entity.id
_entity.type
_entity.pdbx_description
1 polymer ?
#
loop_
_entity_poly.entity_id
_entity_poly.type
_entity_poly.pdbx_seq_one_letter_code
_entity_poly.pdbx_strand_id
1 'polypeptide(L)'
;MVPALPTPSPSVALTATLHDPDGRYLAALAERRFALGWYQAVYLAVTSATDPRLVEQVAATPGVVVVAGDRQVGVGRRRALQAAAEAGHAAMLACDFDRWLHWVDRFPEELREVPERLARRRPAVWYACLGRTARAFASHPPVQRATEGATNRALSRAVGRRLDATAGACWLSAEGAALVLRESTEPSNATDLEWPALIYRADPARLTALFLEGLEFETASFAAAEVAASGGLAAWMEREYDQPAVWHARLRLATGSVAALCRVLG
;
A
#
# COMPACT_ATOMS: atom_id res chain seq x y z
N MET A 1 0.19 3.38 -33.70
CA MET A 1 0.41 4.77 -33.22
C MET A 1 0.66 4.65 -31.72
N VAL A 2 1.90 4.82 -31.27
CA VAL A 2 2.22 4.74 -29.83
C VAL A 2 1.52 5.93 -29.16
N PRO A 3 0.68 5.72 -28.11
CA PRO A 3 0.07 6.84 -27.41
C PRO A 3 1.17 7.75 -26.89
N ALA A 4 1.03 9.06 -27.07
CA ALA A 4 1.94 10.02 -26.47
C ALA A 4 2.00 9.75 -24.96
N LEU A 5 3.22 9.59 -24.43
CA LEU A 5 3.42 9.41 -22.99
C LEU A 5 2.82 10.64 -22.29
N PRO A 6 1.84 10.46 -21.40
CA PRO A 6 1.25 11.58 -20.68
C PRO A 6 2.33 12.30 -19.90
N THR A 7 2.31 13.64 -19.95
CA THR A 7 3.18 14.50 -19.15
C THR A 7 3.08 14.11 -17.67
N PRO A 8 4.20 14.07 -16.93
CA PRO A 8 4.18 13.70 -15.52
C PRO A 8 3.25 14.63 -14.74
N SER A 9 2.22 14.04 -14.13
CA SER A 9 1.37 14.67 -13.12
C SER A 9 2.22 15.11 -11.92
N PRO A 10 1.82 16.13 -11.14
CA PRO A 10 2.73 16.95 -10.33
C PRO A 10 3.52 16.15 -9.29
N SER A 11 4.85 16.30 -9.23
CA SER A 11 5.79 15.98 -8.12
C SER A 11 5.33 14.92 -7.08
N VAL A 12 4.96 13.71 -7.52
CA VAL A 12 4.68 12.58 -6.62
C VAL A 12 5.78 11.54 -6.76
N ALA A 13 6.32 11.11 -5.63
CA ALA A 13 7.11 9.88 -5.55
C ALA A 13 6.24 8.68 -5.18
N LEU A 14 6.57 7.51 -5.74
CA LEU A 14 6.04 6.23 -5.25
C LEU A 14 6.98 5.70 -4.16
N THR A 15 6.44 5.27 -3.03
CA THR A 15 7.18 4.51 -2.02
C THR A 15 6.52 3.15 -1.82
N ALA A 16 7.31 2.09 -1.77
CA ALA A 16 6.77 0.74 -1.62
C ALA A 16 7.76 -0.19 -0.92
N THR A 17 7.24 -1.28 -0.37
CA THR A 17 8.04 -2.42 0.07
C THR A 17 7.94 -3.56 -0.93
N LEU A 18 9.05 -4.26 -1.17
CA LEU A 18 9.11 -5.40 -2.07
C LEU A 18 9.72 -6.61 -1.35
N HIS A 19 8.90 -7.64 -1.18
CA HIS A 19 9.28 -8.96 -0.70
C HIS A 19 8.66 -10.01 -1.62
N ASP A 20 9.48 -10.64 -2.45
CA ASP A 20 9.04 -11.67 -3.40
C ASP A 20 10.14 -12.72 -3.58
N PRO A 21 10.26 -13.67 -2.64
CA PRO A 21 11.33 -14.66 -2.67
C PRO A 21 11.22 -15.65 -3.82
N ASP A 22 10.02 -15.82 -4.37
CA ASP A 22 9.74 -16.78 -5.44
C ASP A 22 9.81 -16.15 -6.84
N GLY A 23 10.03 -14.83 -6.93
CA GLY A 23 10.06 -14.10 -8.21
C GLY A 23 8.71 -14.09 -8.94
N ARG A 24 7.59 -14.19 -8.20
CA ARG A 24 6.22 -14.19 -8.73
C ARG A 24 5.90 -12.92 -9.52
N TYR A 25 6.58 -11.80 -9.22
CA TYR A 25 6.31 -10.50 -9.82
C TYR A 25 7.17 -10.19 -11.05
N LEU A 26 8.09 -11.08 -11.46
CA LEU A 26 9.01 -10.85 -12.59
C LEU A 26 8.28 -10.48 -13.89
N ALA A 27 7.37 -11.34 -14.33
CA ALA A 27 6.58 -11.12 -15.54
C ALA A 27 5.69 -9.87 -15.39
N ALA A 28 5.06 -9.72 -14.23
CA ALA A 28 4.17 -8.61 -13.96
C ALA A 28 4.88 -7.26 -14.08
N LEU A 29 6.08 -7.16 -13.47
CA LEU A 29 6.93 -5.98 -13.56
C LEU A 29 7.43 -5.74 -14.99
N ALA A 30 7.78 -6.78 -15.75
CA ALA A 30 8.31 -6.61 -17.10
C ALA A 30 7.29 -5.91 -18.01
N GLU A 31 6.02 -6.29 -17.89
CA GLU A 31 4.91 -5.71 -18.64
C GLU A 31 4.53 -4.30 -18.16
N ARG A 32 4.67 -4.03 -16.85
CA ARG A 32 4.12 -2.82 -16.20
C ARG A 32 5.18 -1.78 -15.82
N ARG A 33 6.47 -2.06 -16.02
CA ARG A 33 7.60 -1.18 -15.67
C ARG A 33 7.47 0.24 -16.22
N PHE A 34 6.82 0.41 -17.37
CA PHE A 34 6.62 1.73 -17.97
C PHE A 34 5.82 2.67 -17.05
N ALA A 35 4.93 2.13 -16.22
CA ALA A 35 4.12 2.90 -15.28
C ALA A 35 4.92 3.47 -14.10
N LEU A 36 6.12 2.96 -13.82
CA LEU A 36 7.03 3.56 -12.84
C LEU A 36 7.45 4.97 -13.27
N GLY A 37 7.48 5.25 -14.59
CA GLY A 37 7.72 6.58 -15.13
C GLY A 37 6.56 7.57 -14.96
N TRP A 38 5.44 7.16 -14.35
CA TRP A 38 4.37 8.09 -13.97
C TRP A 38 4.72 8.93 -12.73
N TYR A 39 5.74 8.52 -11.98
CA TYR A 39 6.21 9.16 -10.77
C TYR A 39 7.50 9.92 -11.04
N GLN A 40 7.78 10.95 -10.23
CA GLN A 40 9.04 11.69 -10.31
C GLN A 40 10.25 10.81 -9.94
N ALA A 41 10.05 9.93 -8.97
CA ALA A 41 10.96 8.87 -8.59
C ALA A 41 10.18 7.76 -7.86
N VAL A 42 10.79 6.59 -7.76
CA VAL A 42 10.24 5.43 -7.05
C VAL A 42 11.24 4.97 -6.01
N TYR A 43 10.81 4.78 -4.77
CA TYR A 43 11.64 4.31 -3.67
C TYR A 43 11.14 2.95 -3.20
N LEU A 44 11.93 1.91 -3.46
CA LEU A 44 11.59 0.54 -3.12
C LEU A 44 12.44 0.04 -1.97
N ALA A 45 11.83 -0.25 -0.83
CA ALA A 45 12.46 -0.99 0.25
C ALA A 45 12.42 -2.48 -0.06
N VAL A 46 13.53 -3.03 -0.54
CA VAL A 46 13.61 -4.40 -1.06
C VAL A 46 14.27 -5.31 -0.02
N THR A 47 13.57 -6.37 0.39
CA THR A 47 14.14 -7.33 1.35
C THR A 47 15.26 -8.16 0.72
N SER A 48 16.22 -8.62 1.53
CA SER A 48 17.30 -9.52 1.06
C SER A 48 16.81 -10.89 0.60
N ALA A 49 15.56 -11.25 0.92
CA ALA A 49 14.96 -12.50 0.49
C ALA A 49 14.34 -12.41 -0.91
N THR A 50 14.17 -11.22 -1.48
CA THR A 50 13.56 -11.03 -2.80
C THR A 50 14.41 -11.67 -3.88
N ASP A 51 13.77 -12.31 -4.87
CA ASP A 51 14.44 -12.97 -5.99
C ASP A 51 15.45 -12.02 -6.66
N PRO A 52 16.74 -12.42 -6.80
CA PRO A 52 17.78 -11.55 -7.33
C PRO A 52 17.50 -11.01 -8.74
N ARG A 53 16.78 -11.76 -9.58
CA ARG A 53 16.40 -11.31 -10.93
C ARG A 53 15.42 -10.16 -10.86
N LEU A 54 14.52 -10.19 -9.88
CA LEU A 54 13.57 -9.10 -9.68
C LEU A 54 14.29 -7.86 -9.13
N VAL A 55 15.25 -8.05 -8.22
CA VAL A 55 16.12 -6.97 -7.72
C VAL A 55 16.89 -6.30 -8.86
N GLU A 56 17.49 -7.08 -9.75
CA GLU A 56 18.19 -6.58 -10.93
C GLU A 56 17.26 -5.79 -11.85
N GLN A 57 16.06 -6.31 -12.10
CA GLN A 57 15.07 -5.67 -12.97
C GLN A 57 14.58 -4.32 -12.40
N VAL A 58 14.33 -4.23 -11.10
CA VAL A 58 13.95 -2.94 -10.48
C VAL A 58 15.13 -1.96 -10.47
N ALA A 59 16.35 -2.43 -10.16
CA ALA A 59 17.54 -1.59 -10.11
C ALA A 59 17.94 -1.04 -11.48
N ALA A 60 17.67 -1.80 -12.55
CA ALA A 60 17.91 -1.37 -13.93
C ALA A 60 16.82 -0.40 -14.46
N THR A 61 15.75 -0.16 -13.70
CA THR A 61 14.66 0.72 -14.14
C THR A 61 14.97 2.20 -13.83
N PRO A 62 14.96 3.10 -14.83
CA PRO A 62 15.22 4.52 -14.59
C PRO A 62 14.26 5.14 -13.57
N GLY A 63 14.80 5.97 -12.68
CA GLY A 63 14.01 6.66 -11.64
C GLY A 63 13.67 5.80 -10.42
N VAL A 64 14.08 4.53 -10.39
CA VAL A 64 13.93 3.66 -9.22
C VAL A 64 15.17 3.76 -8.32
N VAL A 65 14.94 4.00 -7.04
CA VAL A 65 15.93 3.97 -5.97
C VAL A 65 15.61 2.78 -5.06
N VAL A 66 16.53 1.82 -5.02
CA VAL A 66 16.43 0.66 -4.13
C VAL A 66 17.06 1.01 -2.79
N VAL A 67 16.31 0.83 -1.71
CA VAL A 67 16.80 0.93 -0.33
C VAL A 67 16.69 -0.41 0.37
N ALA A 68 17.50 -0.62 1.41
CA ALA A 68 17.49 -1.86 2.17
C ALA A 68 16.13 -2.07 2.86
N GLY A 69 15.41 -3.12 2.47
CA GLY A 69 14.20 -3.57 3.14
C GLY A 69 14.48 -4.23 4.49
N ASP A 70 13.41 -4.66 5.15
CA ASP A 70 13.47 -5.32 6.45
C ASP A 70 12.39 -6.41 6.53
N ARG A 71 12.60 -7.45 7.34
CA ARG A 71 11.55 -8.44 7.65
C ARG A 71 10.38 -7.80 8.37
N GLN A 72 10.66 -6.72 9.11
CA GLN A 72 9.67 -5.88 9.74
C GLN A 72 9.23 -4.78 8.75
N VAL A 73 8.12 -5.06 8.05
CA VAL A 73 7.58 -4.21 6.98
C VAL A 73 7.43 -2.72 7.34
N GLY A 74 7.07 -2.37 8.58
CA GLY A 74 6.98 -0.98 9.04
C GLY A 74 8.33 -0.25 9.00
N VAL A 75 9.43 -0.96 9.27
CA VAL A 75 10.79 -0.43 9.11
C VAL A 75 11.09 -0.19 7.62
N GLY A 76 10.76 -1.14 6.75
CA GLY A 76 10.92 -1.01 5.30
C GLY A 76 10.13 0.18 4.74
N ARG A 77 8.85 0.30 5.10
CA ARG A 77 7.96 1.42 4.72
C ARG A 77 8.56 2.76 5.13
N ARG A 78 9.05 2.90 6.37
CA ARG A 78 9.72 4.13 6.82
C ARG A 78 11.01 4.42 6.06
N ARG A 79 11.83 3.42 5.72
CA ARG A 79 13.06 3.64 4.93
C ARG A 79 12.77 4.16 3.52
N ALA A 80 11.78 3.58 2.84
CA ALA A 80 11.36 4.07 1.52
C ALA A 80 10.78 5.50 1.62
N LEU A 81 9.96 5.76 2.64
CA LEU A 81 9.41 7.09 2.91
C LEU A 81 10.49 8.12 3.24
N GLN A 82 11.49 7.74 4.05
CA GLN A 82 12.62 8.60 4.43
C GLN A 82 13.43 9.00 3.20
N ALA A 83 13.79 8.04 2.33
CA ALA A 83 14.53 8.32 1.11
C ALA A 83 13.77 9.27 0.16
N ALA A 84 12.45 9.13 0.07
CA ALA A 84 11.62 10.07 -0.68
C ALA A 84 11.57 11.46 -0.03
N ALA A 85 11.44 11.54 1.30
CA ALA A 85 11.40 12.81 2.01
C ALA A 85 12.74 13.57 1.93
N GLU A 86 13.87 12.88 2.05
CA GLU A 86 15.22 13.46 1.92
C GLU A 86 15.48 13.99 0.51
N ALA A 87 14.88 13.36 -0.51
CA ALA A 87 14.95 13.84 -1.89
C ALA A 87 14.03 15.05 -2.17
N GLY A 88 13.25 15.51 -1.18
CA GLY A 88 12.45 16.74 -1.26
C GLY A 88 11.16 16.62 -2.07
N HIS A 89 10.60 15.41 -2.22
CA HIS A 89 9.32 15.23 -2.90
C HIS A 89 8.18 15.92 -2.15
N ALA A 90 7.31 16.63 -2.87
CA ALA A 90 6.20 17.35 -2.27
C ALA A 90 5.10 16.41 -1.72
N ALA A 91 4.98 15.22 -2.32
CA ALA A 91 4.06 14.19 -1.88
C ALA A 91 4.50 12.78 -2.28
N MET A 92 3.96 11.80 -1.56
CA MET A 92 4.25 10.39 -1.71
C MET A 92 2.96 9.58 -1.80
N LEU A 93 2.88 8.74 -2.82
CA LEU A 93 1.98 7.60 -2.84
C LEU A 93 2.74 6.42 -2.21
N ALA A 94 2.35 6.01 -1.01
CA ALA A 94 2.90 4.82 -0.37
C ALA A 94 1.95 3.64 -0.65
N CYS A 95 2.44 2.58 -1.29
CA CYS A 95 1.61 1.44 -1.68
C CYS A 95 2.43 0.14 -1.64
N ASP A 96 1.85 -0.96 -1.17
CA ASP A 96 2.48 -2.28 -1.29
C ASP A 96 2.69 -2.61 -2.80
N PHE A 97 3.86 -3.16 -3.16
CA PHE A 97 4.28 -3.18 -4.57
C PHE A 97 3.44 -4.13 -5.44
N ASP A 98 2.96 -5.23 -4.86
CA ASP A 98 2.03 -6.17 -5.50
C ASP A 98 0.66 -5.53 -5.80
N ARG A 99 0.15 -4.73 -4.85
CA ARG A 99 -1.05 -3.91 -5.05
C ARG A 99 -0.84 -2.88 -6.13
N TRP A 100 0.31 -2.22 -6.16
CA TRP A 100 0.64 -1.27 -7.23
C TRP A 100 0.68 -1.95 -8.60
N LEU A 101 1.34 -3.11 -8.71
CA LEU A 101 1.39 -3.90 -9.96
C LEU A 101 -0.01 -4.26 -10.45
N HIS A 102 -0.88 -4.72 -9.54
CA HIS A 102 -2.26 -5.04 -9.87
C HIS A 102 -3.07 -3.80 -10.26
N TRP A 103 -2.92 -2.69 -9.54
CA TRP A 103 -3.66 -1.46 -9.78
C TRP A 103 -3.33 -0.85 -11.14
N VAL A 104 -2.04 -0.83 -11.52
CA VAL A 104 -1.59 -0.40 -12.85
C VAL A 104 -2.23 -1.23 -13.96
N ASP A 105 -2.42 -2.53 -13.74
CA ASP A 105 -3.00 -3.43 -14.72
C ASP A 105 -4.51 -3.21 -14.90
N ARG A 106 -5.22 -3.08 -13.79
CA ARG A 106 -6.68 -3.21 -13.77
C ARG A 106 -7.41 -1.88 -13.76
N PHE A 107 -6.82 -0.85 -13.16
CA PHE A 107 -7.42 0.49 -13.03
C PHE A 107 -6.36 1.59 -13.20
N PRO A 108 -5.62 1.62 -14.33
CA PRO A 108 -4.53 2.58 -14.54
C PRO A 108 -5.01 4.03 -14.51
N GLU A 109 -6.19 4.33 -15.04
CA GLU A 109 -6.76 5.69 -15.03
C GLU A 109 -7.05 6.14 -13.60
N GLU A 110 -7.67 5.27 -12.79
CA GLU A 110 -7.97 5.57 -11.39
C GLU A 110 -6.69 5.89 -10.60
N LEU A 111 -5.64 5.10 -10.79
CA LEU A 111 -4.34 5.32 -10.14
C LEU A 111 -3.74 6.67 -10.51
N ARG A 112 -3.79 7.06 -11.80
CA ARG A 112 -3.25 8.33 -12.28
C ARG A 112 -4.01 9.55 -11.75
N GLU A 113 -5.28 9.40 -11.44
CA GLU A 113 -6.12 10.49 -10.91
C GLU A 113 -5.93 10.75 -9.41
N VAL A 114 -5.37 9.80 -8.65
CA VAL A 114 -5.23 9.91 -7.17
C VAL A 114 -4.53 11.22 -6.75
N PRO A 115 -3.35 11.60 -7.29
CA PRO A 115 -2.66 12.82 -6.91
C PRO A 115 -3.52 14.07 -7.06
N GLU A 116 -4.18 14.24 -8.20
CA GLU A 116 -5.01 15.42 -8.47
C GLU A 116 -6.24 15.47 -7.57
N ARG A 117 -6.88 14.32 -7.32
CA ARG A 117 -8.03 14.21 -6.42
C ARG A 117 -7.68 14.62 -4.99
N LEU A 118 -6.45 14.40 -4.55
CA LEU A 118 -5.98 14.76 -3.21
C LEU A 118 -5.46 16.20 -3.13
N ALA A 119 -4.72 16.67 -4.14
CA ALA A 119 -4.21 18.03 -4.21
C ALA A 119 -5.32 19.10 -4.21
N ARG A 120 -6.50 18.76 -4.77
CA ARG A 120 -7.69 19.64 -4.79
C ARG A 120 -8.41 19.77 -3.44
N ARG A 121 -8.11 18.93 -2.44
CA ARG A 121 -8.82 18.96 -1.15
C ARG A 121 -8.42 20.16 -0.29
N ARG A 122 -9.38 20.63 0.52
CA ARG A 122 -9.20 21.73 1.48
C ARG A 122 -9.78 21.34 2.85
N PRO A 123 -9.04 21.54 3.96
CA PRO A 123 -7.65 22.01 4.02
C PRO A 123 -6.69 21.02 3.31
N ALA A 124 -5.45 21.48 3.04
CA ALA A 124 -4.47 20.62 2.39
C ALA A 124 -4.25 19.34 3.22
N VAL A 125 -4.28 18.20 2.55
CA VAL A 125 -4.21 16.87 3.17
C VAL A 125 -2.78 16.55 3.53
N TRP A 126 -2.55 16.11 4.77
CA TRP A 126 -1.26 15.53 5.16
C TRP A 126 -1.25 14.03 4.96
N TYR A 127 -2.39 13.37 5.18
CA TYR A 127 -2.51 11.93 5.00
C TYR A 127 -3.89 11.54 4.46
N ALA A 128 -3.91 10.68 3.45
CA ALA A 128 -5.13 10.01 3.04
C ALA A 128 -4.98 8.49 3.15
N CYS A 129 -5.91 7.85 3.88
CA CYS A 129 -6.12 6.42 3.70
C CYS A 129 -6.67 6.19 2.30
N LEU A 130 -5.93 5.47 1.46
CA LEU A 130 -6.43 5.03 0.16
C LEU A 130 -7.13 3.70 0.41
N GLY A 131 -8.44 3.79 0.61
CA GLY A 131 -9.28 2.68 1.03
C GLY A 131 -9.97 1.99 -0.14
N ARG A 132 -10.56 0.83 0.12
CA ARG A 132 -11.32 0.06 -0.86
C ARG A 132 -12.78 0.47 -0.89
N THR A 133 -13.37 0.52 -2.08
CA THR A 133 -14.84 0.56 -2.18
C THR A 133 -15.46 -0.72 -1.61
N ALA A 134 -16.78 -0.72 -1.42
CA ALA A 134 -17.46 -1.92 -0.94
C ALA A 134 -17.26 -3.12 -1.88
N ARG A 135 -17.22 -2.89 -3.20
CA ARG A 135 -16.96 -3.93 -4.20
C ARG A 135 -15.52 -4.44 -4.12
N ALA A 136 -14.54 -3.54 -4.14
CA ALA A 136 -13.13 -3.91 -4.05
C ALA A 136 -12.80 -4.63 -2.73
N PHE A 137 -13.42 -4.25 -1.62
CA PHE A 137 -13.28 -4.97 -0.36
C PHE A 137 -13.90 -6.36 -0.40
N ALA A 138 -15.04 -6.51 -1.10
CA ALA A 138 -15.74 -7.80 -1.21
C ALA A 138 -14.96 -8.85 -2.02
N SER A 139 -14.02 -8.47 -2.88
CA SER A 139 -13.19 -9.41 -3.64
C SER A 139 -12.13 -10.13 -2.81
N HIS A 140 -11.85 -9.65 -1.60
CA HIS A 140 -10.84 -10.25 -0.72
C HIS A 140 -11.37 -11.54 -0.06
N PRO A 141 -10.51 -12.51 0.27
CA PRO A 141 -10.86 -13.70 1.05
C PRO A 141 -11.65 -13.40 2.34
N PRO A 142 -12.56 -14.30 2.76
CA PRO A 142 -13.40 -14.09 3.95
C PRO A 142 -12.63 -13.71 5.22
N VAL A 143 -11.49 -14.37 5.48
CA VAL A 143 -10.63 -14.08 6.63
C VAL A 143 -10.13 -12.63 6.62
N GLN A 144 -9.67 -12.13 5.47
CA GLN A 144 -9.20 -10.75 5.34
C GLN A 144 -10.35 -9.78 5.56
N ARG A 145 -11.51 -10.01 4.93
CA ARG A 145 -12.69 -9.15 5.11
C ARG A 145 -13.12 -9.05 6.56
N ALA A 146 -13.10 -10.17 7.29
CA ALA A 146 -13.46 -10.19 8.70
C ALA A 146 -12.45 -9.41 9.55
N THR A 147 -11.16 -9.72 9.42
CA THR A 147 -10.12 -9.14 10.28
C THR A 147 -9.87 -7.67 9.95
N GLU A 148 -9.74 -7.34 8.67
CA GLU A 148 -9.49 -5.96 8.21
C GLU A 148 -10.74 -5.09 8.38
N GLY A 149 -11.93 -5.68 8.25
CA GLY A 149 -13.19 -4.99 8.55
C GLY A 149 -13.26 -4.57 10.01
N ALA A 150 -12.88 -5.45 10.95
CA ALA A 150 -12.80 -5.12 12.37
C ALA A 150 -11.73 -4.05 12.66
N THR A 151 -10.54 -4.17 12.06
CA THR A 151 -9.44 -3.20 12.20
C THR A 151 -9.84 -1.80 11.68
N ASN A 152 -10.39 -1.72 10.48
CA ASN A 152 -10.89 -0.46 9.90
C ASN A 152 -12.03 0.14 10.71
N ARG A 153 -12.91 -0.71 11.28
CA ARG A 153 -13.99 -0.26 12.16
C ARG A 153 -13.46 0.38 13.44
N ALA A 154 -12.41 -0.19 14.05
CA ALA A 154 -11.79 0.38 15.24
C ALA A 154 -11.21 1.78 14.96
N LEU A 155 -10.42 1.92 13.89
CA LEU A 155 -9.89 3.21 13.46
C LEU A 155 -11.00 4.22 13.14
N SER A 156 -12.00 3.79 12.36
CA SER A 156 -13.14 4.65 11.99
C SER A 156 -13.93 5.13 13.21
N ARG A 157 -14.05 4.30 14.24
CA ARG A 157 -14.70 4.66 15.50
C ARG A 157 -13.88 5.69 16.28
N ALA A 158 -12.57 5.49 16.39
CA ALA A 158 -11.69 6.43 17.09
C ALA A 158 -11.65 7.82 16.42
N VAL A 159 -11.69 7.86 15.09
CA VAL A 159 -11.61 9.10 14.30
C VAL A 159 -12.99 9.73 14.03
N GLY A 160 -14.09 9.01 14.28
CA GLY A 160 -15.46 9.51 14.07
C GLY A 160 -15.93 9.56 12.61
N ARG A 161 -15.20 8.96 11.66
CA ARG A 161 -15.58 8.87 10.24
C ARG A 161 -15.05 7.59 9.61
N ARG A 162 -15.63 7.19 8.48
CA ARG A 162 -15.21 5.98 7.75
C ARG A 162 -13.80 6.14 7.18
N LEU A 163 -12.91 5.23 7.54
CA LEU A 163 -11.58 5.03 6.97
C LEU A 163 -11.40 3.54 6.63
N ASP A 164 -10.59 3.25 5.61
CA ASP A 164 -10.04 1.92 5.35
C ASP A 164 -8.54 2.09 5.16
N ALA A 165 -7.77 1.66 6.16
CA ALA A 165 -6.33 1.86 6.23
C ALA A 165 -5.53 0.57 6.02
N THR A 166 -6.23 -0.57 5.96
CA THR A 166 -5.64 -1.90 5.78
C THR A 166 -5.54 -2.31 4.30
N ALA A 167 -5.82 -1.38 3.39
CA ALA A 167 -5.73 -1.62 1.96
C ALA A 167 -4.28 -1.56 1.42
N GLY A 168 -3.28 -1.40 2.29
CA GLY A 168 -1.86 -1.36 1.89
C GLY A 168 -1.49 -0.14 1.04
N ALA A 169 -2.27 0.94 1.12
CA ALA A 169 -2.06 2.15 0.34
C ALA A 169 -2.44 3.42 1.11
N CYS A 170 -1.59 4.43 1.02
CA CYS A 170 -1.86 5.76 1.55
C CYS A 170 -1.18 6.86 0.74
N TRP A 171 -1.64 8.09 0.94
CA TRP A 171 -1.00 9.29 0.44
C TRP A 171 -0.43 10.09 1.60
N LEU A 172 0.75 10.67 1.41
CA LEU A 172 1.35 11.63 2.34
C LEU A 172 1.78 12.90 1.60
N SER A 173 1.55 14.07 2.20
CA SER A 173 2.31 15.28 1.84
C SER A 173 3.69 15.26 2.50
N ALA A 174 4.57 16.20 2.12
CA ALA A 174 5.85 16.40 2.80
C ALA A 174 5.68 16.59 4.32
N GLU A 175 4.68 17.36 4.77
CA GLU A 175 4.40 17.56 6.20
C GLU A 175 3.89 16.30 6.88
N GLY A 176 2.98 15.56 6.24
CA GLY A 176 2.48 14.29 6.77
C GLY A 176 3.59 13.25 6.90
N ALA A 177 4.47 13.17 5.91
CA ALA A 177 5.63 12.30 5.94
C ALA A 177 6.63 12.70 7.03
N ALA A 178 6.92 14.00 7.19
CA ALA A 178 7.80 14.49 8.24
C ALA A 178 7.24 14.16 9.65
N LEU A 179 5.92 14.26 9.85
CA LEU A 179 5.28 13.85 11.09
C LEU A 179 5.43 12.34 11.34
N VAL A 180 5.09 11.52 10.33
CA VAL A 180 5.18 10.06 10.42
C VAL A 180 6.61 9.61 10.69
N LEU A 181 7.59 10.14 9.97
CA LEU A 181 9.00 9.77 10.13
C LEU A 181 9.56 10.16 11.50
N ARG A 182 9.07 11.27 12.07
CA ARG A 182 9.46 11.72 13.42
C ARG A 182 8.86 10.87 14.53
N GLU A 183 7.62 10.42 14.38
CA GLU A 183 6.83 9.85 15.50
C GLU A 183 6.52 8.36 15.39
N SER A 184 6.54 7.77 14.19
CA SER A 184 6.22 6.35 13.99
C SER A 184 7.30 5.45 14.58
N THR A 185 6.87 4.49 15.39
CA THR A 185 7.75 3.49 16.01
C THR A 185 7.37 2.07 15.62
N GLU A 186 6.16 1.85 15.10
CA GLU A 186 5.63 0.52 14.82
C GLU A 186 6.44 -0.22 13.75
N PRO A 187 7.07 -1.37 14.07
CA PRO A 187 7.87 -2.11 13.09
C PRO A 187 7.02 -2.96 12.13
N SER A 188 5.74 -3.21 12.41
CA SER A 188 4.92 -4.16 11.65
C SER A 188 3.89 -3.49 10.71
N ASN A 189 3.00 -4.30 10.14
CA ASN A 189 1.82 -3.84 9.38
C ASN A 189 0.90 -2.94 10.20
N ALA A 190 1.02 -2.93 11.52
CA ALA A 190 0.24 -2.03 12.38
C ALA A 190 0.53 -0.54 12.12
N THR A 191 1.56 -0.21 11.32
CA THR A 191 1.73 1.12 10.70
C THR A 191 0.47 1.59 9.97
N ASP A 192 -0.33 0.68 9.41
CA ASP A 192 -1.63 0.96 8.80
C ASP A 192 -2.57 1.75 9.73
N LEU A 193 -2.50 1.51 11.04
CA LEU A 193 -3.32 2.22 12.03
C LEU A 193 -2.53 3.28 12.80
N GLU A 194 -1.23 3.05 13.02
CA GLU A 194 -0.37 4.02 13.72
C GLU A 194 -0.29 5.34 12.93
N TRP A 195 0.00 5.29 11.62
CA TRP A 195 0.23 6.49 10.82
C TRP A 195 -0.99 7.42 10.72
N PRO A 196 -2.19 6.95 10.34
CA PRO A 196 -3.37 7.82 10.37
C PRO A 196 -3.71 8.30 11.78
N ALA A 197 -3.43 7.51 12.83
CA ALA A 197 -3.64 7.93 14.21
C ALA A 197 -2.70 9.09 14.62
N LEU A 198 -1.42 9.05 14.22
CA LEU A 198 -0.46 10.13 14.46
C LEU A 198 -0.94 11.44 13.81
N ILE A 199 -1.38 11.35 12.55
CA ILE A 199 -1.91 12.50 11.80
C ILE A 199 -3.17 13.03 12.46
N TYR A 200 -4.10 12.16 12.85
CA TYR A 200 -5.33 12.56 13.52
C TYR A 200 -5.07 13.25 14.86
N ARG A 201 -4.13 12.73 15.66
CA ARG A 201 -3.73 13.34 16.94
C ARG A 201 -3.15 14.73 16.75
N ALA A 202 -2.35 14.93 15.70
CA ALA A 202 -1.73 16.21 15.40
C ALA A 202 -2.73 17.24 14.85
N ASP A 203 -3.53 16.85 13.84
CA ASP A 203 -4.58 17.69 13.26
C ASP A 203 -5.65 16.81 12.56
N PRO A 204 -6.84 16.64 13.18
CA PRO A 204 -7.94 15.87 12.61
C PRO A 204 -8.37 16.28 11.19
N ALA A 205 -8.22 17.56 10.84
CA ALA A 205 -8.65 18.09 9.55
C ALA A 205 -7.70 17.71 8.40
N ARG A 206 -6.48 17.25 8.73
CA ARG A 206 -5.44 16.88 7.75
C ARG A 206 -5.45 15.41 7.34
N LEU A 207 -6.19 14.59 8.09
CA LEU A 207 -6.47 13.21 7.75
C LEU A 207 -7.73 13.14 6.87
N THR A 208 -7.72 12.29 5.84
CA THR A 208 -8.89 12.01 5.02
C THR A 208 -8.88 10.56 4.49
N ALA A 209 -9.92 10.19 3.74
CA ALA A 209 -9.93 8.98 2.93
C ALA A 209 -10.30 9.24 1.47
N LEU A 210 -9.86 8.33 0.60
CA LEU A 210 -10.27 8.17 -0.78
C LEU A 210 -10.58 6.69 -1.02
N PHE A 211 -11.79 6.36 -1.47
CA PHE A 211 -12.18 4.97 -1.73
C PHE A 211 -12.07 4.66 -3.22
N LEU A 212 -11.44 3.52 -3.53
CA LEU A 212 -10.89 3.19 -4.85
C LEU A 212 -11.19 1.74 -5.21
N GLU A 213 -11.32 1.48 -6.51
CA GLU A 213 -11.61 0.16 -7.06
C GLU A 213 -10.35 -0.69 -7.28
N GLY A 214 -9.23 -0.07 -7.64
CA GLY A 214 -7.99 -0.77 -7.98
C GLY A 214 -7.20 -1.35 -6.82
N LEU A 215 -7.73 -1.22 -5.60
CA LEU A 215 -7.26 -1.92 -4.42
C LEU A 215 -8.05 -3.22 -4.19
N GLU A 216 -8.63 -3.80 -5.23
CA GLU A 216 -9.23 -5.14 -5.18
C GLU A 216 -8.16 -6.23 -4.94
N PHE A 217 -8.61 -7.45 -4.67
CA PHE A 217 -7.74 -8.54 -4.25
C PHE A 217 -6.72 -8.92 -5.32
N GLU A 218 -5.47 -8.57 -5.04
CA GLU A 218 -4.34 -8.61 -5.97
C GLU A 218 -3.69 -9.98 -6.08
N THR A 219 -3.64 -10.76 -4.99
CA THR A 219 -2.77 -11.94 -4.89
C THR A 219 -3.09 -12.99 -5.96
N ALA A 220 -4.37 -13.14 -6.33
CA ALA A 220 -4.77 -14.06 -7.39
C ALA A 220 -4.17 -13.72 -8.77
N SER A 221 -3.78 -12.46 -9.01
CA SER A 221 -3.13 -12.02 -10.25
C SER A 221 -1.75 -12.65 -10.45
N PHE A 222 -1.12 -13.09 -9.36
CA PHE A 222 0.23 -13.66 -9.35
C PHE A 222 0.23 -15.16 -9.00
N ALA A 223 -0.94 -15.80 -9.03
CA ALA A 223 -1.15 -17.21 -8.69
C ALA A 223 -2.07 -17.92 -9.70
N ALA A 224 -2.04 -17.49 -10.97
CA ALA A 224 -2.97 -17.97 -12.00
C ALA A 224 -2.92 -19.50 -12.20
N ALA A 225 -1.71 -20.08 -12.13
CA ALA A 225 -1.53 -21.52 -12.25
C ALA A 225 -2.12 -22.27 -11.05
N GLU A 226 -1.89 -21.77 -9.83
CA GLU A 226 -2.44 -22.35 -8.61
C GLU A 226 -3.96 -22.22 -8.55
N VAL A 227 -4.50 -21.09 -9.01
CA VAL A 227 -5.94 -20.85 -9.15
C VAL A 227 -6.57 -21.85 -10.12
N ALA A 228 -5.94 -22.06 -11.29
CA ALA A 228 -6.41 -23.04 -12.26
C ALA A 228 -6.34 -24.48 -11.69
N ALA A 229 -5.24 -24.82 -11.00
CA ALA A 229 -5.05 -26.13 -10.37
C ALA A 229 -6.06 -26.41 -9.25
N SER A 230 -6.57 -25.37 -8.57
CA SER A 230 -7.67 -25.50 -7.59
C SER A 230 -9.04 -25.71 -8.20
N GLY A 231 -9.20 -25.60 -9.52
CA GLY A 231 -10.52 -25.57 -10.16
C GLY A 231 -11.23 -24.22 -10.07
N GLY A 232 -10.50 -23.13 -9.80
CA GLY A 232 -11.00 -21.76 -9.81
C GLY A 232 -10.68 -20.96 -8.55
N LEU A 233 -11.01 -19.66 -8.61
CA LEU A 233 -10.64 -18.68 -7.57
C LEU A 233 -11.24 -19.00 -6.21
N ALA A 234 -12.51 -19.42 -6.16
CA ALA A 234 -13.18 -19.71 -4.89
C ALA A 234 -12.53 -20.88 -4.15
N ALA A 235 -12.28 -21.99 -4.85
CA ALA A 235 -11.60 -23.15 -4.29
C ALA A 235 -10.15 -22.86 -3.88
N TRP A 236 -9.45 -22.02 -4.66
CA TRP A 236 -8.12 -21.56 -4.29
C TRP A 236 -8.15 -20.69 -3.02
N MET A 237 -9.08 -19.74 -2.92
CA MET A 237 -9.23 -18.90 -1.72
C MET A 237 -9.56 -19.72 -0.48
N GLU A 238 -10.45 -20.70 -0.59
CA GLU A 238 -10.78 -21.61 0.53
C GLU A 238 -9.55 -22.39 0.98
N ARG A 239 -8.79 -22.96 0.04
CA ARG A 239 -7.59 -23.72 0.35
C ARG A 239 -6.47 -22.85 0.95
N GLU A 240 -6.20 -21.69 0.38
CA GLU A 240 -5.04 -20.87 0.77
C GLU A 240 -5.34 -19.94 1.96
N TYR A 241 -6.57 -19.45 2.11
CA TYR A 241 -6.90 -18.42 3.10
C TYR A 241 -7.87 -18.87 4.17
N ASP A 242 -8.79 -19.79 3.87
CA ASP A 242 -9.79 -20.23 4.85
C ASP A 242 -9.27 -21.38 5.74
N GLN A 243 -8.06 -21.20 6.25
CA GLN A 243 -7.36 -22.17 7.08
C GLN A 243 -7.20 -21.63 8.51
N PRO A 244 -7.35 -22.45 9.56
CA PRO A 244 -7.23 -22.00 10.95
C PRO A 244 -5.94 -21.25 11.26
N ALA A 245 -4.82 -21.67 10.68
CA ALA A 245 -3.52 -21.00 10.84
C ALA A 245 -3.52 -19.58 10.25
N VAL A 246 -4.15 -19.39 9.09
CA VAL A 246 -4.27 -18.08 8.42
C VAL A 246 -5.20 -17.17 9.20
N TRP A 247 -6.34 -17.69 9.69
CA TRP A 247 -7.24 -16.99 10.60
C TRP A 247 -6.51 -16.50 11.86
N HIS A 248 -5.76 -17.38 12.52
CA HIS A 248 -4.99 -17.01 13.70
C HIS A 248 -3.96 -15.91 13.40
N ALA A 249 -3.22 -16.02 12.29
CA ALA A 249 -2.25 -15.00 11.88
C ALA A 249 -2.91 -13.64 11.59
N ARG A 250 -4.02 -13.64 10.86
CA ARG A 250 -4.78 -12.42 10.49
C ARG A 250 -5.45 -11.77 11.69
N LEU A 251 -6.00 -12.55 12.62
CA LEU A 251 -6.54 -12.03 13.88
C LEU A 251 -5.45 -11.40 14.75
N ARG A 252 -4.25 -12.00 14.82
CA ARG A 252 -3.10 -11.40 15.51
C ARG A 252 -2.69 -10.08 14.88
N LEU A 253 -2.65 -10.00 13.55
CA LEU A 253 -2.39 -8.75 12.83
C LEU A 253 -3.44 -7.69 13.19
N ALA A 254 -4.73 -8.03 13.14
CA ALA A 254 -5.81 -7.11 13.48
C ALA A 254 -5.69 -6.57 14.91
N THR A 255 -5.44 -7.44 15.89
CA THR A 255 -5.22 -7.05 17.29
C THR A 255 -3.98 -6.18 17.44
N GLY A 256 -2.88 -6.50 16.74
CA GLY A 256 -1.67 -5.69 16.73
C GLY A 256 -1.90 -4.28 16.20
N SER A 257 -2.64 -4.15 15.10
CA SER A 257 -3.01 -2.85 14.51
C SER A 257 -3.90 -2.03 15.45
N VAL A 258 -4.88 -2.65 16.10
CA VAL A 258 -5.73 -1.95 17.09
C VAL A 258 -4.92 -1.55 18.32
N ALA A 259 -3.98 -2.38 18.79
CA ALA A 259 -3.09 -2.01 19.87
C ALA A 259 -2.22 -0.80 19.52
N ALA A 260 -1.71 -0.70 18.28
CA ALA A 260 -0.95 0.46 17.83
C ALA A 260 -1.81 1.75 17.81
N LEU A 261 -3.06 1.65 17.35
CA LEU A 261 -4.03 2.74 17.44
C LEU A 261 -4.22 3.22 18.89
N CYS A 262 -4.45 2.28 19.82
CA CYS A 262 -4.65 2.60 21.24
C CYS A 262 -3.40 3.22 21.89
N ARG A 263 -2.18 2.86 21.48
CA ARG A 263 -0.98 3.53 21.98
C ARG A 263 -0.88 4.99 21.56
N VAL A 264 -1.50 5.37 20.43
CA VAL A 264 -1.44 6.74 19.89
C VAL A 264 -2.60 7.61 20.39
N LEU A 265 -3.81 7.06 20.45
CA LEU A 265 -5.06 7.81 20.75
C LEU A 265 -5.75 7.42 22.06
N GLY A 266 -5.30 6.36 22.73
CA GLY A 266 -5.87 5.85 23.99
C GLY A 266 -5.28 6.50 25.22
#